data_AF-A0A7J4KRZ9-F1
#
_entry.id   AF-A0A7J4KRZ9-F1
#
_cell.length_a   1.000
_cell.length_b   1.000
_cell.length_c   1.000
_cell.angle_alpha   90.00
_cell.angle_beta   90.00
_cell.angle_gamma   90.00
#
_symmetry.space_group_name_H-M   'P 1'
#
loop_
_entity.id
_entity.type
_entity.pdbx_description
1 polymer ?
#
loop_
_entity_poly.entity_id
_entity_poly.type
_entity_poly.pdbx_seq_one_letter_code
_entity_poly.pdbx_strand_id
1 'polypeptide(L)'
;MPVKQMSGPRCIRHQIECSYNCGWCGKPICDDCVANANGKKYCDKCWNKKQQVTPAQVDEPKGNIPRQPIRNVDHTLDPKIAEERRTSGDAFKKKPF
;
A
#
# COMPACT_ATOMS: atom_id res chain seq x y z
N MET A 1 -47.98 -31.01 -6.16
CA MET A 1 -46.89 -30.49 -5.30
C MET A 1 -46.47 -29.13 -5.83
N PRO A 2 -46.52 -28.04 -5.05
CA PRO A 2 -46.09 -26.73 -5.52
C PRO A 2 -44.56 -26.70 -5.60
N VAL A 3 -44.03 -26.45 -6.80
CA VAL A 3 -42.60 -26.25 -7.06
C VAL A 3 -42.20 -24.96 -6.33
N LYS A 4 -41.43 -25.08 -5.24
CA LYS A 4 -40.82 -23.92 -4.57
C LYS A 4 -39.92 -23.25 -5.61
N GLN A 5 -40.35 -22.10 -6.14
CA GLN A 5 -39.52 -21.24 -6.96
C GLN A 5 -38.29 -20.87 -6.12
N MET A 6 -37.15 -21.50 -6.42
CA MET A 6 -35.87 -21.12 -5.84
C MET A 6 -35.49 -19.80 -6.47
N SER A 7 -35.94 -18.69 -5.89
CA SER A 7 -35.48 -17.37 -6.27
C SER A 7 -34.01 -17.27 -5.84
N GLY A 8 -33.10 -17.52 -6.79
CA GLY A 8 -31.67 -17.31 -6.60
C GLY A 8 -31.36 -15.89 -6.13
N PRO A 9 -30.16 -15.65 -5.59
CA PRO A 9 -29.75 -14.31 -5.18
C PRO A 9 -29.89 -13.35 -6.37
N ARG A 10 -30.63 -12.25 -6.18
CA ARG A 10 -30.86 -11.24 -7.23
C ARG A 10 -30.00 -10.01 -7.01
N CYS A 11 -29.62 -9.37 -8.10
CA CYS A 11 -28.87 -8.14 -8.04
C CYS A 11 -29.78 -7.05 -7.49
N ILE A 12 -29.33 -6.34 -6.47
CA ILE A 12 -30.12 -5.27 -5.86
C ILE A 12 -30.39 -4.14 -6.86
N ARG A 13 -29.47 -3.91 -7.81
CA ARG A 13 -29.57 -2.84 -8.80
C ARG A 13 -30.36 -3.27 -10.03
N HIS A 14 -30.04 -4.44 -10.59
CA HIS A 14 -30.57 -4.88 -11.87
C HIS A 14 -31.72 -5.89 -11.76
N GLN A 15 -32.03 -6.38 -10.55
CA GLN A 15 -33.06 -7.39 -10.25
C GLN A 15 -32.97 -8.71 -11.04
N ILE A 16 -31.89 -8.92 -11.78
CA ILE A 16 -31.54 -10.18 -12.45
C ILE A 16 -30.84 -11.14 -11.50
N GLU A 17 -30.75 -12.40 -11.91
CA GLU A 17 -30.03 -13.43 -11.17
C GLU A 17 -28.54 -13.08 -11.03
N CYS A 18 -27.97 -13.29 -9.84
CA CYS A 18 -26.58 -13.01 -9.54
C CYS A 18 -25.71 -14.25 -9.61
N SER A 19 -24.62 -14.11 -10.36
CA SER A 19 -23.56 -15.09 -10.48
C SER A 19 -22.48 -14.93 -9.41
N TYR A 20 -22.35 -13.73 -8.80
CA TYR A 20 -21.25 -13.42 -7.88
C TYR A 20 -21.68 -12.64 -6.65
N ASN A 21 -20.79 -12.60 -5.66
CA ASN A 21 -20.90 -11.75 -4.47
C ASN A 21 -19.81 -10.68 -4.49
N CYS A 22 -20.14 -9.48 -4.00
CA CYS A 22 -19.20 -8.40 -3.83
C CYS A 22 -18.11 -8.78 -2.81
N GLY A 23 -16.84 -8.73 -3.20
CA GLY A 23 -15.69 -9.08 -2.36
C GLY A 23 -15.44 -8.14 -1.18
N TRP A 24 -16.20 -7.04 -1.04
CA TRP A 24 -16.11 -6.14 0.12
C TRP A 24 -17.32 -6.28 1.04
N CYS A 25 -18.54 -6.16 0.52
CA CYS A 25 -19.75 -6.17 1.35
C CYS A 25 -20.58 -7.45 1.28
N GLY A 26 -20.15 -8.46 0.51
CA GLY A 26 -20.85 -9.75 0.37
C GLY A 26 -22.17 -9.70 -0.39
N LYS A 27 -22.65 -8.53 -0.82
CA LYS A 27 -23.92 -8.38 -1.54
C LYS A 27 -23.89 -9.09 -2.90
N PRO A 28 -24.99 -9.70 -3.34
CA PRO A 28 -25.08 -10.35 -4.65
C PRO A 28 -24.98 -9.31 -5.77
N ILE A 29 -24.13 -9.59 -6.76
CA ILE A 29 -23.87 -8.77 -7.94
C ILE A 29 -24.00 -9.60 -9.22
N CYS A 30 -24.53 -8.98 -10.27
CA CYS A 30 -24.62 -9.59 -11.60
C CYS A 30 -23.34 -9.33 -12.42
N ASP A 31 -23.23 -10.00 -13.56
CA ASP A 31 -22.14 -9.80 -14.53
C ASP A 31 -22.00 -8.32 -14.97
N ASP A 32 -23.10 -7.59 -15.16
CA ASP A 32 -23.05 -6.16 -15.50
C ASP A 32 -22.39 -5.31 -14.42
N CYS A 33 -22.61 -5.63 -13.14
CA CYS A 33 -21.93 -4.95 -12.03
C CYS A 33 -20.43 -5.22 -12.05
N VAL A 34 -20.02 -6.43 -12.43
CA VAL A 34 -18.61 -6.81 -12.54
C VAL A 34 -17.95 -6.13 -13.75
N ALA A 35 -18.66 -6.04 -14.88
CA ALA A 35 -18.21 -5.32 -16.07
C ALA A 35 -17.96 -3.83 -15.75
N ASN A 36 -18.89 -3.19 -15.04
CA ASN A 36 -18.74 -1.78 -14.61
C ASN A 36 -17.58 -1.57 -13.62
N ALA A 37 -17.18 -2.62 -12.89
CA ALA A 37 -16.06 -2.60 -11.97
C ALA A 37 -14.72 -3.00 -12.62
N ASN A 38 -14.58 -2.85 -13.94
CA ASN A 38 -13.41 -3.27 -14.72
C ASN A 38 -13.03 -4.74 -14.46
N GLY A 39 -14.03 -5.63 -14.43
CA GLY A 39 -13.83 -7.07 -14.21
C GLY A 39 -13.61 -7.47 -12.75
N LYS A 40 -13.69 -6.53 -11.80
CA LYS A 40 -13.53 -6.83 -10.37
C LYS A 40 -14.88 -7.13 -9.73
N LYS A 41 -14.91 -8.11 -8.83
CA LYS A 41 -16.13 -8.54 -8.12
C LYS A 41 -16.54 -7.56 -7.02
N TYR A 42 -16.86 -6.32 -7.38
CA TYR A 42 -17.35 -5.31 -6.45
C TYR A 42 -18.71 -4.78 -6.88
N CYS A 43 -19.57 -4.47 -5.91
CA CYS A 43 -20.77 -3.68 -6.18
C CYS A 43 -20.37 -2.23 -6.45
N ASP A 44 -21.24 -1.52 -7.17
CA ASP A 44 -21.04 -0.13 -7.59
C ASP A 44 -20.60 0.80 -6.45
N LYS A 45 -21.26 0.70 -5.29
CA LYS A 45 -20.91 1.48 -4.09
C LYS A 45 -19.50 1.18 -3.56
N CYS A 46 -19.12 -0.09 -3.50
CA CYS A 46 -17.81 -0.51 -3.03
C CYS A 46 -16.72 -0.18 -4.04
N TRP A 47 -17.03 -0.27 -5.34
CA TRP A 47 -16.12 0.09 -6.41
C TRP A 47 -15.80 1.58 -6.41
N ASN A 48 -16.82 2.45 -6.30
CA ASN A 48 -16.63 3.90 -6.23
C ASN A 48 -15.82 4.29 -4.99
N LYS A 49 -16.14 3.71 -3.82
CA LYS A 49 -15.31 3.90 -2.61
C LYS A 49 -13.87 3.51 -2.86
N LYS A 50 -13.63 2.34 -3.46
CA LYS A 50 -12.27 1.85 -3.75
C LYS A 50 -11.49 2.81 -4.64
N GLN A 51 -12.12 3.41 -5.65
CA GLN A 51 -11.48 4.41 -6.51
C GLN A 51 -11.08 5.69 -5.74
N GLN A 52 -11.85 6.09 -4.74
CA GLN A 52 -11.53 7.25 -3.91
C GLN A 52 -10.42 6.97 -2.90
N VAL A 53 -10.28 5.74 -2.40
CA VAL A 53 -9.21 5.37 -1.46
C VAL A 53 -7.91 4.97 -2.14
N THR A 54 -7.95 4.56 -3.41
CA THR A 54 -6.70 4.45 -4.17
C THR A 54 -6.21 5.87 -4.40
N PRO A 55 -5.07 6.28 -3.79
CA PRO A 55 -4.47 7.56 -4.15
C PRO A 55 -4.33 7.55 -5.67
N ALA A 56 -4.83 8.61 -6.31
CA ALA A 56 -4.58 8.89 -7.72
C ALA A 56 -3.12 8.54 -7.97
N GLN A 57 -2.87 7.70 -8.99
CA GLN A 57 -1.55 7.17 -9.30
C GLN A 57 -0.52 8.26 -9.03
N VAL A 58 0.22 8.12 -7.94
CA VAL A 58 1.38 8.97 -7.69
C VAL A 58 2.23 8.68 -8.92
N ASP A 59 2.34 9.68 -9.80
CA ASP A 59 3.20 9.62 -10.97
C ASP A 59 4.47 8.91 -10.54
N GLU A 60 4.70 7.73 -11.10
CA GLU A 60 5.92 6.98 -10.90
C GLU A 60 7.04 8.00 -11.18
N PRO A 61 7.88 8.39 -10.19
CA PRO A 61 8.92 9.35 -10.46
C PRO A 61 9.81 8.68 -11.50
N LYS A 62 9.76 9.19 -12.74
CA LYS A 62 10.62 8.74 -13.85
C LYS A 62 12.05 8.76 -13.33
N GLY A 63 12.54 7.59 -12.95
CA GLY A 63 13.77 7.43 -12.20
C GLY A 63 14.96 7.77 -13.07
N ASN A 64 15.43 9.00 -12.97
CA ASN A 64 16.83 9.34 -13.19
C ASN A 64 17.23 10.57 -12.36
N ILE A 65 16.83 10.60 -11.08
CA ILE A 65 17.38 11.58 -10.14
C ILE A 65 18.60 10.91 -9.49
N PRO A 66 19.83 11.36 -9.77
CA PRO A 66 21.00 10.85 -9.07
C PRO A 66 20.81 11.11 -7.58
N ARG A 67 20.99 10.07 -6.75
CA ARG A 67 20.94 10.18 -5.29
C ARG A 67 21.91 11.28 -4.86
N GLN A 68 21.37 12.40 -4.42
CA GLN A 68 22.17 13.45 -3.81
C GLN A 68 22.83 12.87 -2.54
N PRO A 69 24.10 13.20 -2.26
CA PRO A 69 24.74 12.81 -1.02
C PRO A 69 23.94 13.34 0.18
N ILE A 70 23.60 12.46 1.12
CA ILE A 70 22.89 12.84 2.34
C ILE A 70 23.84 13.71 3.17
N ARG A 71 23.60 15.01 3.22
CA ARG A 71 24.48 16.01 3.86
C ARG A 71 24.43 16.00 5.40
N ASN A 72 23.54 15.23 6.00
CA ASN A 72 23.32 15.21 7.45
C ASN A 72 23.80 13.90 8.11
N VAL A 73 24.83 13.26 7.55
CA VAL A 73 25.51 12.14 8.21
C VAL A 73 26.62 12.72 9.07
N ASP A 74 26.55 12.51 10.38
CA ASP A 74 27.63 12.88 11.29
C ASP A 74 28.83 11.95 11.04
N HIS A 75 29.82 12.46 10.31
CA HIS A 75 31.03 11.70 9.96
C HIS A 75 31.91 11.38 11.17
N THR A 76 31.67 11.97 12.35
CA THR A 76 32.46 11.67 13.55
C THR A 76 32.16 10.29 14.15
N LEU A 77 31.09 9.63 13.70
CA LEU A 77 30.76 8.24 14.03
C LEU A 77 31.42 7.22 13.09
N ASP A 78 32.25 7.66 12.14
CA ASP A 78 32.98 6.73 11.29
C ASP A 78 33.94 5.89 12.16
N PRO A 79 33.84 4.55 12.12
CA PRO A 79 34.63 3.67 12.97
C PRO A 79 36.14 3.86 12.80
N LYS A 80 36.60 4.35 11.63
CA LYS A 80 38.02 4.65 11.39
C LYS A 80 38.51 5.85 12.20
N ILE A 81 37.69 6.90 12.30
CA ILE A 81 38.01 8.12 13.08
C ILE A 81 37.96 7.83 14.58
N ALA A 82 37.07 6.93 15.00
CA ALA A 82 36.99 6.46 16.39
C ALA A 82 38.26 5.70 16.84
N GLU A 83 38.90 4.93 15.94
CA GLU A 83 40.16 4.22 16.21
C GLU A 83 41.38 5.16 16.26
N GLU A 84 41.46 6.15 15.37
CA GLU A 84 42.53 7.17 15.41
C GLU A 84 42.53 7.97 16.72
N ARG A 85 41.34 8.26 17.27
CA ARG A 85 41.21 8.92 18.58
C ARG A 85 41.65 8.03 19.75
N ARG A 86 41.49 6.71 19.66
CA ARG A 86 41.98 5.78 20.70
C ARG A 86 43.51 5.66 20.66
N THR A 87 44.11 5.66 19.48
CA THR A 87 45.56 5.51 19.31
C THR A 87 46.33 6.80 19.61
N SER A 88 45.70 7.97 19.46
CA SER A 88 46.33 9.28 19.70
C SER A 88 46.22 9.78 21.15
N GLY A 89 45.50 9.05 22.03
CA GLY A 89 45.19 9.48 23.40
C GLY A 89 46.24 9.19 24.47
N ASP A 90 47.33 8.48 24.17
CA ASP A 90 48.30 8.00 25.18
C ASP A 90 49.49 8.97 25.42
N ALA A 91 49.41 10.22 24.94
CA ALA A 91 50.50 11.19 25.06
C ALA A 91 50.23 12.39 26.01
N PHE A 92 49.16 12.38 26.81
CA PHE A 92 48.97 13.42 27.83
C PHE A 92 49.69 13.05 29.14
N LYS A 93 50.98 13.38 29.13
CA LYS A 93 51.92 13.37 30.26
C LYS A 93 51.25 13.73 31.59
N LYS A 94 51.36 12.80 32.55
CA LYS A 94 51.31 13.06 33.99
C LYS A 94 52.26 14.21 34.32
N LYS A 95 51.74 15.35 34.79
CA LYS A 95 52.55 16.33 35.52
C LYS A 95 52.50 15.95 37.01
N PRO A 96 53.64 15.77 37.69
CA PRO A 96 53.66 15.55 39.13
C PRO A 96 53.27 16.84 39.87
N PHE A 97 52.83 16.60 41.11
CA PHE A 97 52.31 17.53 42.13
C PHE A 97 53.05 18.87 42.24
#